data_AF-A0A532BVS9-F1
#
_entry.id   AF-A0A532BVS9-F1
#
_cell.length_a   1.000
_cell.length_b   1.000
_cell.length_c   1.000
_cell.angle_alpha   90.00
_cell.angle_beta   90.00
_cell.angle_gamma   90.00
#
_symmetry.space_group_name_H-M   'P 1'
#
loop_
_entity.id
_entity.type
_entity.pdbx_description
1 polymer ?
#
loop_
_entity_poly.entity_id
_entity_poly.type
_entity_poly.pdbx_seq_one_letter_code
_entity_poly.pdbx_strand_id
1 'polypeptide(L)'
;MTRSALTHAPLLVSRTLLSRLMRLYDYPHPAHPDRIIRGYDRPHAVRTARMCAAVATALGHGAERVCQYQIACLLHDLGRAGLDRRLFGKIWSWAKAQGIPTRPREWRAVHPETAYGRETEAFLQHYRNKLEADGIAMTPWAKEQVEMRLGYSRRLARRLRTVRPTIKKMGVTWLPWMQQVMLYYYYPEKLTSAKPWIRQLAEILVACEQFEAYSNQRRGRDYYVRKKETLIDAFAYLETLQQEGILSGAVMGALRRLTAQGEFDAILEEARGCAFTRGERRALRAMES
;
A
#
# COMPACT_ATOMS: atom_id res chain seq x y z
N MET A 1 -15.26 14.93 33.79
CA MET A 1 -14.84 14.76 32.38
C MET A 1 -14.05 13.47 32.27
N THR A 2 -14.73 12.38 31.93
CA THR A 2 -14.14 11.06 31.74
C THR A 2 -13.32 11.07 30.45
N ARG A 3 -11.99 10.97 30.57
CA ARG A 3 -11.12 10.58 29.45
C ARG A 3 -11.65 9.25 28.92
N SER A 4 -12.38 9.30 27.82
CA SER A 4 -12.68 8.13 27.00
C SER A 4 -11.36 7.39 26.79
N ALA A 5 -11.34 6.08 27.02
CA ALA A 5 -10.23 5.24 26.63
C ALA A 5 -10.00 5.46 25.13
N LEU A 6 -9.05 6.34 24.79
CA LEU A 6 -8.71 6.70 23.43
C LEU A 6 -8.31 5.40 22.74
N THR A 7 -9.20 4.87 21.90
CA THR A 7 -8.85 3.78 21.00
C THR A 7 -7.78 4.31 20.07
N HIS A 8 -6.53 3.97 20.36
CA HIS A 8 -5.37 4.31 19.55
C HIS A 8 -5.60 3.84 18.10
N ALA A 9 -5.51 4.77 17.15
CA ALA A 9 -5.76 4.59 15.72
C ALA A 9 -7.04 3.82 15.35
N PRO A 10 -8.16 4.51 15.01
CA PRO A 10 -9.49 3.90 15.01
C PRO A 10 -9.77 3.04 13.77
N LEU A 11 -10.61 2.01 13.97
CA LEU A 11 -11.35 1.35 12.90
C LEU A 11 -12.78 1.91 12.91
N LEU A 12 -13.10 2.77 11.94
CA LEU A 12 -14.38 3.47 11.83
C LEU A 12 -15.46 2.61 11.17
N VAL A 13 -15.05 1.63 10.36
CA VAL A 13 -15.97 0.66 9.75
C VAL A 13 -16.34 -0.45 10.75
N SER A 14 -17.57 -0.97 10.64
CA SER A 14 -17.98 -2.11 11.44
C SER A 14 -17.12 -3.36 11.15
N ARG A 15 -16.96 -4.24 12.14
CA ARG A 15 -16.24 -5.52 11.96
C ARG A 15 -16.82 -6.35 10.82
N THR A 16 -18.14 -6.33 10.66
CA THR A 16 -18.86 -7.00 9.57
C THR A 16 -18.48 -6.43 8.21
N LEU A 17 -18.47 -5.11 8.07
CA LEU A 17 -18.05 -4.45 6.82
C LEU A 17 -16.58 -4.75 6.53
N LEU A 18 -15.69 -4.63 7.52
CA LEU A 18 -14.28 -4.99 7.39
C LEU A 18 -14.10 -6.41 6.86
N SER A 19 -14.74 -7.40 7.50
CA SER A 19 -14.65 -8.82 7.09
C SER A 19 -15.10 -9.01 5.64
N ARG A 20 -16.20 -8.37 5.23
CA ARG A 20 -16.72 -8.42 3.86
C ARG A 20 -15.76 -7.78 2.85
N LEU A 21 -15.16 -6.64 3.19
CA LEU A 21 -14.17 -5.96 2.33
C LEU A 21 -12.91 -6.82 2.16
N MET A 22 -12.40 -7.41 3.24
CA MET A 22 -11.22 -8.27 3.19
C MET A 22 -11.42 -9.48 2.29
N ARG A 23 -12.64 -10.05 2.24
CA ARG A 23 -12.98 -11.15 1.31
C ARG A 23 -12.79 -10.80 -0.17
N LEU A 24 -12.83 -9.52 -0.55
CA LEU A 24 -12.61 -9.10 -1.94
C LEU A 24 -11.18 -9.36 -2.46
N TYR A 25 -10.23 -9.56 -1.54
CA TYR A 25 -8.86 -9.95 -1.86
C TYR A 25 -8.70 -11.43 -2.23
N ASP A 26 -9.70 -12.28 -1.96
CA ASP A 26 -9.66 -13.67 -2.41
C ASP A 26 -9.72 -13.72 -3.94
N TYR A 27 -8.95 -14.64 -4.51
CA TYR A 27 -8.78 -14.76 -5.94
C TYR A 27 -8.89 -16.22 -6.38
N PRO A 28 -9.70 -16.55 -7.40
CA PRO A 28 -9.77 -17.91 -7.91
C PRO A 28 -8.42 -18.31 -8.51
N HIS A 29 -7.95 -19.52 -8.24
CA HIS A 29 -6.68 -19.98 -8.76
C HIS A 29 -6.77 -20.14 -10.29
N PRO A 30 -5.84 -19.54 -11.05
CA PRO A 30 -5.95 -19.42 -12.51
C PRO A 30 -5.98 -20.77 -13.24
N ALA A 31 -5.32 -21.79 -12.70
CA ALA A 31 -5.29 -23.15 -13.26
C ALA A 31 -6.24 -24.13 -12.56
N HIS A 32 -6.83 -23.75 -11.42
CA HIS A 32 -7.67 -24.62 -10.60
C HIS A 32 -8.83 -23.81 -10.02
N PRO A 33 -9.86 -23.49 -10.81
CA PRO A 33 -10.89 -22.51 -10.43
C PRO A 33 -11.59 -22.79 -9.09
N ASP A 34 -11.68 -24.06 -8.68
CA ASP A 34 -12.26 -24.49 -7.39
C ASP A 34 -11.38 -24.16 -6.17
N ARG A 35 -10.12 -23.76 -6.41
CA ARG A 35 -9.20 -23.33 -5.35
C ARG A 35 -9.19 -21.82 -5.24
N ILE A 36 -9.22 -21.33 -4.01
CA ILE A 36 -9.13 -19.91 -3.71
C ILE A 36 -7.73 -19.59 -3.16
N ILE A 37 -7.05 -18.67 -3.83
CA ILE A 37 -5.86 -18.01 -3.30
C ILE A 37 -6.35 -16.97 -2.28
N ARG A 38 -6.04 -17.20 -1.01
CA ARG A 38 -6.40 -16.26 0.06
C ARG A 38 -5.67 -14.94 -0.14
N GLY A 39 -6.38 -13.83 0.08
CA GLY A 39 -5.80 -12.49 0.05
C GLY A 39 -4.58 -12.37 0.98
N TYR A 40 -3.39 -12.14 0.39
CA TYR A 40 -2.12 -12.19 1.11
C TYR A 40 -1.95 -11.07 2.15
N ASP A 41 -2.29 -9.82 1.80
CA ASP A 41 -1.90 -8.63 2.58
C ASP A 41 -3.05 -7.99 3.38
N ARG A 42 -4.02 -8.81 3.83
CA ARG A 42 -5.18 -8.30 4.58
C ARG A 42 -4.78 -7.60 5.90
N PRO A 43 -3.96 -8.21 6.79
CA PRO A 43 -3.63 -7.57 8.06
C PRO A 43 -2.90 -6.25 7.87
N HIS A 44 -2.00 -6.20 6.88
CA HIS A 44 -1.32 -4.99 6.43
C HIS A 44 -2.32 -3.89 6.05
N ALA A 45 -3.24 -4.18 5.13
CA ALA A 45 -4.24 -3.21 4.70
C ALA A 45 -5.07 -2.65 5.86
N VAL A 46 -5.39 -3.49 6.87
CA VAL A 46 -6.10 -3.05 8.08
C VAL A 46 -5.25 -2.09 8.91
N ARG A 47 -3.99 -2.43 9.19
CA ARG A 47 -3.08 -1.58 9.96
C ARG A 47 -2.84 -0.24 9.27
N THR A 48 -2.51 -0.23 7.99
CA THR A 48 -2.36 0.99 7.19
C THR A 48 -3.64 1.84 7.24
N ALA A 49 -4.83 1.23 7.08
CA ALA A 49 -6.09 1.96 7.09
C ALA A 49 -6.44 2.59 8.45
N ARG A 50 -6.06 1.95 9.56
CA ARG A 50 -6.21 2.53 10.91
C ARG A 50 -5.31 3.74 11.10
N MET A 51 -4.04 3.63 10.70
CA MET A 51 -3.10 4.74 10.74
C MET A 51 -3.56 5.91 9.87
N CYS A 52 -4.01 5.61 8.64
CA CYS A 52 -4.55 6.61 7.72
C CYS A 52 -5.72 7.38 8.31
N ALA A 53 -6.66 6.69 8.97
CA ALA A 53 -7.81 7.33 9.60
C ALA A 53 -7.40 8.25 10.75
N ALA A 54 -6.42 7.85 11.56
CA ALA A 54 -5.88 8.68 12.64
C ALA A 54 -5.22 9.96 12.11
N VAL A 55 -4.34 9.84 11.11
CA VAL A 55 -3.66 10.99 10.51
C VAL A 55 -4.67 11.92 9.83
N ALA A 56 -5.63 11.37 9.08
CA ALA A 56 -6.66 12.19 8.42
C ALA A 56 -7.55 12.94 9.43
N THR A 57 -7.90 12.30 10.54
CA THR A 57 -8.65 12.95 11.63
C THR A 57 -7.82 14.07 12.26
N ALA A 58 -6.54 13.82 12.55
CA ALA A 58 -5.62 14.80 13.13
C ALA A 58 -5.34 16.01 12.21
N LEU A 59 -5.52 15.85 10.89
CA LEU A 59 -5.44 16.92 9.90
C LEU A 59 -6.78 17.63 9.66
N GLY A 60 -7.83 17.30 10.42
CA GLY A 60 -9.11 18.01 10.39
C GLY A 60 -10.08 17.56 9.28
N HIS A 61 -9.86 16.39 8.65
CA HIS A 61 -10.85 15.85 7.73
C HIS A 61 -12.11 15.39 8.49
N GLY A 62 -13.30 15.76 7.98
CA GLY A 62 -14.59 15.41 8.60
C GLY A 62 -14.85 13.90 8.64
N ALA A 63 -15.58 13.45 9.67
CA ALA A 63 -15.76 12.03 10.00
C ALA A 63 -16.31 11.17 8.85
N GLU A 64 -17.31 11.65 8.11
CA GLU A 64 -17.88 10.92 6.97
C GLU A 64 -16.82 10.66 5.88
N ARG A 65 -16.03 11.68 5.55
CA ARG A 65 -14.93 11.57 4.58
C ARG A 65 -13.86 10.61 5.07
N VAL A 66 -13.48 10.67 6.35
CA VAL A 66 -12.48 9.77 6.93
C VAL A 66 -12.98 8.32 6.91
N CYS A 67 -14.27 8.07 7.16
CA CYS A 67 -14.86 6.74 7.05
C CYS A 67 -14.77 6.19 5.61
N GLN A 68 -15.17 6.98 4.60
CA GLN A 68 -15.03 6.59 3.20
C GLN A 68 -13.57 6.40 2.79
N TYR A 69 -12.68 7.29 3.25
CA TYR A 69 -11.25 7.20 3.00
C TYR A 69 -10.66 5.93 3.58
N GLN A 70 -11.05 5.54 4.81
CA GLN A 70 -10.60 4.30 5.42
C GLN A 70 -10.99 3.08 4.59
N ILE A 71 -12.16 3.08 3.93
CA ILE A 71 -12.55 2.01 3.00
C ILE A 71 -11.64 1.99 1.77
N ALA A 72 -11.26 3.15 1.22
CA ALA A 72 -10.28 3.23 0.13
C ALA A 72 -8.91 2.66 0.56
N CYS A 73 -8.44 3.01 1.76
CA CYS A 73 -7.20 2.46 2.35
C CYS A 73 -7.29 0.94 2.55
N LEU A 74 -8.42 0.41 3.03
CA LEU A 74 -8.61 -1.04 3.20
C LEU A 74 -8.53 -1.82 1.89
N LEU A 75 -8.81 -1.16 0.76
CA LEU A 75 -8.80 -1.78 -0.56
C LEU A 75 -7.58 -1.36 -1.39
N HIS A 76 -6.64 -0.57 -0.84
CA HIS A 76 -5.60 0.11 -1.62
C HIS A 76 -4.74 -0.86 -2.43
N ASP A 77 -4.56 -2.08 -1.93
CA ASP A 77 -3.77 -3.17 -2.49
C ASP A 77 -4.60 -4.22 -3.26
N LEU A 78 -5.88 -3.95 -3.54
CA LEU A 78 -6.78 -4.90 -4.21
C LEU A 78 -6.27 -5.34 -5.59
N GLY A 79 -5.43 -4.52 -6.25
CA GLY A 79 -4.74 -4.91 -7.48
C GLY A 79 -3.78 -6.08 -7.30
N ARG A 80 -3.37 -6.41 -6.07
CA ARG A 80 -2.52 -7.57 -5.75
C ARG A 80 -3.29 -8.85 -5.42
N ALA A 81 -4.63 -8.85 -5.55
CA ALA A 81 -5.41 -10.08 -5.40
C ALA A 81 -4.87 -11.17 -6.36
N GLY A 82 -4.63 -12.37 -5.82
CA GLY A 82 -3.98 -13.47 -6.54
C GLY A 82 -2.44 -13.46 -6.50
N LEU A 83 -1.80 -12.68 -5.63
CA LEU A 83 -0.34 -12.70 -5.52
C LEU A 83 0.20 -14.12 -5.23
N ASP A 84 1.05 -14.61 -6.13
CA ASP A 84 1.91 -15.77 -5.88
C ASP A 84 3.26 -15.26 -5.39
N ARG A 85 3.48 -15.31 -4.07
CA ARG A 85 4.69 -14.75 -3.44
C ARG A 85 5.98 -15.32 -4.01
N ARG A 86 6.00 -16.61 -4.33
CA ARG A 86 7.22 -17.29 -4.80
C ARG A 86 7.54 -16.83 -6.22
N LEU A 87 6.55 -16.87 -7.11
CA LEU A 87 6.73 -16.45 -8.49
C LEU A 87 7.00 -14.95 -8.60
N PHE A 88 6.21 -14.13 -7.90
CA PHE A 88 6.40 -12.69 -7.81
C PHE A 88 7.80 -12.35 -7.28
N GLY A 89 8.20 -12.96 -6.16
CA GLY A 89 9.52 -12.76 -5.56
C GLY A 89 10.66 -13.17 -6.50
N LYS A 90 10.52 -14.27 -7.24
CA LYS A 90 11.51 -14.72 -8.24
C LYS A 90 11.67 -13.71 -9.38
N ILE A 91 10.57 -13.24 -9.97
CA ILE A 91 10.57 -12.26 -11.07
C ILE A 91 11.25 -10.95 -10.63
N TRP A 92 10.85 -10.40 -9.48
CA TRP A 92 11.33 -9.07 -9.07
C TRP A 92 12.71 -9.09 -8.43
N SER A 93 13.11 -10.19 -7.80
CA SER A 93 14.50 -10.38 -7.38
C SER A 93 15.42 -10.49 -8.59
N TRP A 94 15.00 -11.22 -9.63
CA TRP A 94 15.71 -11.28 -10.90
C TRP A 94 15.87 -9.91 -11.53
N ALA A 95 14.77 -9.15 -11.69
CA ALA A 95 14.81 -7.82 -12.28
C ALA A 95 15.74 -6.87 -11.51
N LYS A 96 15.68 -6.90 -10.17
CA LYS A 96 16.55 -6.10 -9.30
C LYS A 96 18.03 -6.46 -9.46
N ALA A 97 18.37 -7.75 -9.54
CA ALA A 97 19.73 -8.21 -9.75
C ALA A 97 20.32 -7.74 -11.09
N GLN A 98 19.46 -7.52 -12.08
CA GLN A 98 19.81 -7.01 -13.41
C GLN A 98 19.75 -5.47 -13.51
N GLY A 99 19.49 -4.76 -12.40
CA GLY A 99 19.36 -3.29 -12.41
C GLY A 99 18.12 -2.77 -13.16
N ILE A 100 17.11 -3.62 -13.40
CA ILE A 100 15.92 -3.26 -14.17
C ILE A 100 14.92 -2.50 -13.27
N PRO A 101 14.38 -1.35 -13.73
CA PRO A 101 13.34 -0.62 -13.00
C PRO A 101 12.13 -1.50 -12.63
N THR A 102 11.69 -1.41 -11.38
CA THR A 102 10.56 -2.23 -10.88
C THR A 102 9.31 -1.42 -10.57
N ARG A 103 9.32 -0.11 -10.85
CA ARG A 103 8.15 0.74 -10.70
C ARG A 103 7.81 1.42 -12.03
N PRO A 104 6.52 1.68 -12.32
CA PRO A 104 6.12 2.34 -13.57
C PRO A 104 6.81 3.68 -13.80
N ARG A 105 6.95 4.52 -12.77
CA ARG A 105 7.64 5.82 -12.88
C ARG A 105 9.11 5.66 -13.25
N GLU A 106 9.83 4.80 -12.53
CA GLU A 106 11.24 4.50 -12.78
C GLU A 106 11.44 3.87 -14.17
N TRP A 107 10.53 2.97 -14.57
CA TRP A 107 10.51 2.37 -15.90
C TRP A 107 10.42 3.43 -16.99
N ARG A 108 9.44 4.34 -16.90
CA ARG A 108 9.25 5.41 -17.89
C ARG A 108 10.39 6.42 -17.93
N ALA A 109 11.17 6.56 -16.86
CA ALA A 109 12.36 7.40 -16.86
C ALA A 109 13.51 6.78 -17.69
N VAL A 110 13.60 5.45 -17.72
CA VAL A 110 14.61 4.71 -18.49
C VAL A 110 14.12 4.38 -19.91
N HIS A 111 12.82 4.16 -20.07
CA HIS A 111 12.14 3.77 -21.32
C HIS A 111 11.05 4.79 -21.69
N PRO A 112 11.40 6.02 -22.09
CA PRO A 112 10.45 7.09 -22.36
C PRO A 112 9.51 6.79 -23.54
N GLU A 113 9.90 5.88 -24.44
CA GLU A 113 9.09 5.38 -25.56
C GLU A 113 7.94 4.47 -25.12
N THR A 114 7.98 3.95 -23.88
CA THR A 114 6.91 3.09 -23.38
C THR A 114 5.62 3.89 -23.23
N ALA A 115 4.61 3.53 -24.03
CA ALA A 115 3.27 4.10 -23.92
C ALA A 115 2.74 3.96 -22.47
N TYR A 116 2.18 5.05 -21.95
CA TYR A 116 1.73 5.12 -20.56
C TYR A 116 0.72 4.01 -20.24
N GLY A 117 0.96 3.26 -19.16
CA GLY A 117 0.12 2.12 -18.78
C GLY A 117 0.38 0.86 -19.61
N ARG A 118 1.44 0.80 -20.42
CA ARG A 118 1.90 -0.41 -21.16
C ARG A 118 3.23 -0.95 -20.65
N GLU A 119 3.66 -0.55 -19.45
CA GLU A 119 4.94 -0.93 -18.86
C GLU A 119 5.06 -2.44 -18.65
N THR A 120 3.94 -3.13 -18.36
CA THR A 120 3.93 -4.59 -18.27
C THR A 120 4.26 -5.25 -19.61
N GLU A 121 3.65 -4.78 -20.70
CA GLU A 121 3.88 -5.34 -22.03
C GLU A 121 5.29 -5.03 -22.52
N ALA A 122 5.77 -3.81 -22.32
CA ALA A 122 7.14 -3.42 -22.67
C ALA A 122 8.19 -4.26 -21.91
N PHE A 123 8.00 -4.45 -20.60
CA PHE A 123 8.85 -5.33 -19.79
C PHE A 123 8.91 -6.75 -20.34
N LEU A 124 7.75 -7.32 -20.69
CA LEU A 124 7.68 -8.66 -21.24
C LEU A 124 8.28 -8.77 -22.63
N GLN A 125 8.14 -7.74 -23.46
CA GLN A 125 8.77 -7.70 -24.78
C GLN A 125 10.30 -7.72 -24.68
N HIS A 126 10.87 -6.98 -23.72
CA HIS A 126 12.33 -6.92 -23.55
C HIS A 126 12.92 -8.14 -22.83
N TYR A 127 12.22 -8.66 -21.81
CA TYR A 127 12.84 -9.55 -20.83
C TYR A 127 12.26 -10.96 -20.77
N ARG A 128 11.20 -11.28 -21.53
CA ARG A 128 10.61 -12.64 -21.54
C ARG A 128 11.67 -13.72 -21.77
N ASN A 129 12.45 -13.60 -22.85
CA ASN A 129 13.41 -14.66 -23.22
C ASN A 129 14.49 -14.84 -22.15
N LYS A 130 14.92 -13.75 -21.48
CA LYS A 130 15.92 -13.83 -20.40
C LYS A 130 15.33 -14.45 -19.13
N LEU A 131 14.10 -14.09 -18.78
CA LEU A 131 13.37 -14.72 -17.68
C LEU A 131 13.22 -16.23 -17.91
N GLU A 132 12.86 -16.63 -19.13
CA GLU A 132 12.70 -18.05 -19.49
C GLU A 132 14.03 -18.81 -19.49
N ALA A 133 15.11 -18.20 -19.99
CA ALA A 133 16.46 -18.77 -19.91
C ALA A 133 16.91 -19.01 -18.45
N ASP A 134 16.50 -18.14 -17.52
CA ASP A 134 16.76 -18.28 -16.08
C ASP A 134 15.70 -19.15 -15.35
N GLY A 135 14.94 -19.94 -16.12
CA GLY A 135 13.97 -20.91 -15.61
C GLY A 135 12.73 -20.27 -14.98
N ILE A 136 12.36 -19.05 -15.39
CA ILE A 136 11.11 -18.38 -15.00
C ILE A 136 10.14 -18.45 -16.18
N ALA A 137 9.31 -19.50 -16.20
CA ALA A 137 8.32 -19.68 -17.26
C ALA A 137 7.31 -18.52 -17.31
N MET A 138 7.26 -17.80 -18.44
CA MET A 138 6.41 -16.62 -18.60
C MET A 138 4.99 -16.96 -19.09
N THR A 139 4.32 -17.80 -18.30
CA THR A 139 2.91 -18.19 -18.50
C THR A 139 1.95 -16.99 -18.36
N PRO A 140 0.68 -17.11 -18.77
CA PRO A 140 -0.34 -16.09 -18.49
C PRO A 140 -0.42 -15.72 -17.01
N TRP A 141 -0.19 -16.66 -16.10
CA TRP A 141 -0.15 -16.40 -14.67
C TRP A 141 1.05 -15.56 -14.26
N ALA A 142 2.24 -15.88 -14.78
CA ALA A 142 3.44 -15.07 -14.53
C ALA A 142 3.28 -13.63 -15.05
N LYS A 143 2.61 -13.44 -16.19
CA LYS A 143 2.25 -12.10 -16.69
C LYS A 143 1.39 -11.32 -15.70
N GLU A 144 0.42 -11.95 -15.03
CA GLU A 144 -0.36 -11.28 -13.99
C GLU A 144 0.52 -10.81 -12.82
N GLN A 145 1.53 -11.60 -12.42
CA GLN A 145 2.48 -11.22 -11.37
C GLN A 145 3.35 -10.02 -11.78
N VAL A 146 3.70 -9.91 -13.07
CA VAL A 146 4.37 -8.70 -13.60
C VAL A 146 3.45 -7.48 -13.52
N GLU A 147 2.19 -7.67 -13.91
CA GLU A 147 1.19 -6.59 -13.92
C GLU A 147 0.88 -6.04 -12.53
N MET A 148 0.98 -6.84 -11.47
CA MET A 148 0.81 -6.38 -10.07
C MET A 148 1.80 -5.28 -9.65
N ARG A 149 2.87 -5.05 -10.41
CA ARG A 149 3.89 -4.04 -10.12
C ARG A 149 3.92 -2.95 -11.20
N LEU A 150 4.11 -3.35 -12.46
CA LEU A 150 4.27 -2.40 -13.58
C LEU A 150 2.93 -1.98 -14.20
N GLY A 151 1.88 -2.78 -14.05
CA GLY A 151 0.54 -2.52 -14.59
C GLY A 151 -0.51 -2.25 -13.53
N TYR A 152 -0.09 -1.87 -12.31
CA TYR A 152 -0.93 -1.85 -11.13
C TYR A 152 -2.24 -1.06 -11.33
N SER A 153 -2.18 0.11 -11.98
CA SER A 153 -3.38 0.93 -12.21
C SER A 153 -4.45 0.22 -13.03
N ARG A 154 -4.05 -0.51 -14.09
CA ARG A 154 -5.01 -1.22 -14.96
C ARG A 154 -5.60 -2.41 -14.21
N ARG A 155 -4.75 -3.15 -13.50
CA ARG A 155 -5.17 -4.29 -12.70
C ARG A 155 -6.13 -3.86 -11.60
N LEU A 156 -5.81 -2.82 -10.85
CA LEU A 156 -6.70 -2.24 -9.83
C LEU A 156 -8.04 -1.82 -10.44
N ALA A 157 -8.04 -1.13 -11.58
CA ALA A 157 -9.27 -0.71 -12.25
C ALA A 157 -10.14 -1.90 -12.68
N ARG A 158 -9.55 -2.99 -13.20
CA ARG A 158 -10.30 -4.22 -13.54
C ARG A 158 -10.89 -4.89 -12.30
N ARG A 159 -10.10 -4.99 -11.22
CA ARG A 159 -10.58 -5.55 -9.94
C ARG A 159 -11.71 -4.72 -9.35
N LEU A 160 -11.56 -3.40 -9.29
CA LEU A 160 -12.61 -2.49 -8.82
C LEU A 160 -13.88 -2.59 -9.64
N ARG A 161 -13.81 -2.64 -10.99
CA ARG A 161 -15.00 -2.84 -11.83
C ARG A 161 -15.76 -4.11 -11.46
N THR A 162 -15.04 -5.19 -11.16
CA THR A 162 -15.63 -6.48 -10.78
C THR A 162 -16.29 -6.43 -9.40
N VAL A 163 -15.66 -5.77 -8.42
CA VAL A 163 -16.14 -5.79 -7.02
C VAL A 163 -17.06 -4.64 -6.64
N ARG A 164 -17.13 -3.56 -7.42
CA ARG A 164 -17.97 -2.38 -7.16
C ARG A 164 -19.45 -2.72 -6.91
N PRO A 165 -20.11 -3.62 -7.68
CA PRO A 165 -21.48 -4.04 -7.38
C PRO A 165 -21.60 -4.65 -5.99
N THR A 166 -20.63 -5.48 -5.58
CA THR A 166 -20.60 -6.09 -4.24
C THR A 166 -20.37 -5.04 -3.16
N ILE A 167 -19.45 -4.08 -3.37
CA ILE A 167 -19.21 -2.94 -2.46
C ILE A 167 -20.50 -2.12 -2.26
N LYS A 168 -21.25 -1.85 -3.34
CA LYS A 168 -22.55 -1.18 -3.26
C LYS A 168 -23.56 -1.96 -2.42
N LYS A 169 -23.62 -3.30 -2.57
CA LYS A 169 -24.43 -4.20 -1.73
C LYS A 169 -23.95 -4.27 -0.25
N MET A 170 -22.78 -3.73 0.07
CA MET A 170 -22.32 -3.55 1.45
C MET A 170 -22.73 -2.19 2.05
N GLY A 171 -23.46 -1.35 1.30
CA GLY A 171 -23.85 -0.01 1.72
C GLY A 171 -22.78 1.05 1.49
N VAL A 172 -21.76 0.75 0.68
CA VAL A 172 -20.65 1.68 0.42
C VAL A 172 -20.84 2.37 -0.94
N THR A 173 -20.87 3.70 -0.92
CA THR A 173 -20.84 4.53 -2.13
C THR A 173 -19.40 4.72 -2.59
N TRP A 174 -19.06 4.17 -3.76
CA TRP A 174 -17.73 4.35 -4.35
C TRP A 174 -17.63 5.67 -5.11
N LEU A 175 -16.69 6.53 -4.71
CA LEU A 175 -16.45 7.82 -5.35
C LEU A 175 -15.16 7.79 -6.20
N PRO A 176 -15.07 8.58 -7.30
CA PRO A 176 -13.90 8.57 -8.17
C PRO A 176 -12.57 8.84 -7.45
N TRP A 177 -12.57 9.79 -6.50
CA TRP A 177 -11.38 10.17 -5.75
C TRP A 177 -10.77 9.02 -4.94
N MET A 178 -11.58 8.04 -4.51
CA MET A 178 -11.10 6.89 -3.74
C MET A 178 -10.07 6.09 -4.55
N GLN A 179 -10.35 5.85 -5.84
CA GLN A 179 -9.39 5.17 -6.72
C GLN A 179 -8.16 6.04 -7.00
N GLN A 180 -8.33 7.36 -7.13
CA GLN A 180 -7.19 8.25 -7.41
C GLN A 180 -6.21 8.27 -6.25
N VAL A 181 -6.71 8.33 -5.01
CA VAL A 181 -5.91 8.21 -3.77
C VAL A 181 -5.08 6.93 -3.76
N MET A 182 -5.68 5.77 -4.10
CA MET A 182 -4.99 4.48 -4.12
C MET A 182 -3.87 4.37 -5.16
N LEU A 183 -3.88 5.22 -6.19
CA LEU A 183 -2.92 5.18 -7.30
C LEU A 183 -1.77 6.17 -7.15
N TYR A 184 -1.86 7.10 -6.19
CA TYR A 184 -0.95 8.23 -6.09
C TYR A 184 0.52 7.84 -5.98
N TYR A 185 0.84 6.79 -5.23
CA TYR A 185 2.23 6.33 -5.09
C TYR A 185 2.89 5.96 -6.44
N TYR A 186 2.11 5.36 -7.34
CA TYR A 186 2.60 4.90 -8.64
C TYR A 186 2.48 5.95 -9.74
N TYR A 187 1.55 6.89 -9.57
CA TYR A 187 1.14 7.86 -10.59
C TYR A 187 0.78 9.22 -9.94
N PRO A 188 1.74 9.88 -9.28
CA PRO A 188 1.48 11.12 -8.53
C PRO A 188 0.94 12.24 -9.44
N GLU A 189 1.32 12.24 -10.71
CA GLU A 189 0.88 13.19 -11.73
C GLU A 189 -0.64 13.18 -11.95
N LYS A 190 -1.34 12.10 -11.60
CA LYS A 190 -2.80 12.01 -11.74
C LYS A 190 -3.58 12.88 -10.75
N LEU A 191 -2.91 13.41 -9.71
CA LEU A 191 -3.53 14.28 -8.72
C LEU A 191 -3.12 15.76 -8.86
N THR A 192 -2.38 16.14 -9.90
CA THR A 192 -1.93 17.52 -10.11
C THR A 192 -3.08 18.53 -10.16
N SER A 193 -4.22 18.16 -10.77
CA SER A 193 -5.42 19.01 -10.85
C SER A 193 -6.51 18.65 -9.82
N ALA A 194 -6.22 17.74 -8.88
CA ALA A 194 -7.19 17.31 -7.89
C ALA A 194 -7.38 18.36 -6.79
N LYS A 195 -8.55 18.31 -6.12
CA LYS A 195 -8.79 19.16 -4.94
C LYS A 195 -7.70 18.91 -3.89
N PRO A 196 -7.19 19.95 -3.18
CA PRO A 196 -6.09 19.80 -2.23
C PRO A 196 -6.31 18.70 -1.18
N TRP A 197 -7.53 18.56 -0.67
CA TRP A 197 -7.86 17.53 0.30
C TRP A 197 -7.75 16.11 -0.26
N ILE A 198 -7.97 15.88 -1.56
CA ILE A 198 -7.81 14.55 -2.19
C ILE A 198 -6.32 14.20 -2.23
N ARG A 199 -5.49 15.16 -2.64
CA ARG A 199 -4.04 15.00 -2.64
C ARG A 199 -3.53 14.72 -1.23
N GLN A 200 -3.98 15.48 -0.23
CA GLN A 200 -3.59 15.24 1.17
C GLN A 200 -3.96 13.83 1.64
N LEU A 201 -5.16 13.32 1.34
CA LEU A 201 -5.52 11.92 1.65
C LEU A 201 -4.60 10.91 0.94
N ALA A 202 -4.18 11.20 -0.29
CA ALA A 202 -3.27 10.33 -1.03
C ALA A 202 -1.85 10.32 -0.44
N GLU A 203 -1.35 11.48 -0.02
CA GLU A 203 -0.09 11.63 0.71
C GLU A 203 -0.12 10.88 2.05
N ILE A 204 -1.24 10.96 2.79
CA ILE A 204 -1.43 10.20 4.04
C ILE A 204 -1.31 8.70 3.79
N LEU A 205 -1.97 8.19 2.74
CA LEU A 205 -1.90 6.78 2.39
C LEU A 205 -0.46 6.36 2.08
N VAL A 206 0.27 7.14 1.28
CA VAL A 206 1.69 6.87 0.99
C VAL A 206 2.51 6.85 2.28
N ALA A 207 2.38 7.87 3.12
CA ALA A 207 3.15 7.99 4.35
C ALA A 207 2.90 6.81 5.30
N CYS A 208 1.63 6.46 5.53
CA CYS A 208 1.26 5.34 6.41
C CYS A 208 1.66 3.98 5.82
N GLU A 209 1.52 3.79 4.51
CA GLU A 209 1.92 2.55 3.81
C GLU A 209 3.41 2.29 3.96
N GLN A 210 4.25 3.30 3.69
CA GLN A 210 5.70 3.15 3.81
C GLN A 210 6.10 2.96 5.28
N PHE A 211 5.50 3.71 6.19
CA PHE A 211 5.81 3.59 7.61
C PHE A 211 5.44 2.21 8.20
N GLU A 212 4.27 1.65 7.85
CA GLU A 212 3.90 0.28 8.20
C GLU A 212 4.88 -0.71 7.58
N ALA A 213 5.14 -0.59 6.27
CA ALA A 213 5.93 -1.56 5.52
C ALA A 213 7.38 -1.66 6.03
N TYR A 214 8.00 -0.54 6.40
CA TYR A 214 9.34 -0.50 7.01
C TYR A 214 9.35 -1.10 8.42
N SER A 215 8.21 -1.04 9.13
CA SER A 215 8.06 -1.64 10.46
C SER A 215 7.68 -3.12 10.41
N ASN A 216 7.23 -3.61 9.25
CA ASN A 216 6.72 -4.95 9.07
C ASN A 216 7.85 -5.92 8.67
N GLN A 217 8.48 -6.54 9.66
CA GLN A 217 9.60 -7.48 9.46
C GLN A 217 9.25 -8.64 8.51
N ARG A 218 7.98 -9.07 8.49
CA ARG A 218 7.50 -10.14 7.61
C ARG A 218 7.45 -9.69 6.15
N ARG A 219 6.89 -8.51 5.85
CA ARG A 219 6.89 -7.95 4.48
C ARG A 219 8.30 -7.54 4.03
N GLY A 220 9.12 -7.00 4.94
CA GLY A 220 10.54 -6.70 4.68
C GLY A 220 11.33 -7.92 4.21
N ARG A 221 11.07 -9.10 4.81
CA ARG A 221 11.64 -10.39 4.38
C ARG A 221 11.03 -10.89 3.07
N ASP A 222 9.71 -10.84 2.94
CA ASP A 222 8.97 -11.44 1.83
C ASP A 222 9.12 -10.69 0.48
N TYR A 223 9.26 -9.35 0.52
CA TYR A 223 9.27 -8.51 -0.69
C TYR A 223 10.57 -7.77 -0.95
N TYR A 224 11.31 -7.42 0.10
CA TYR A 224 12.44 -6.50 -0.01
C TYR A 224 13.79 -7.13 0.34
N VAL A 225 13.79 -8.38 0.86
CA VAL A 225 14.98 -9.12 1.28
C VAL A 225 15.84 -8.30 2.27
N ARG A 226 15.19 -7.54 3.18
CA ARG A 226 15.85 -6.63 4.13
C ARG A 226 16.12 -7.33 5.47
N LYS A 227 17.28 -7.05 6.10
CA LYS A 227 17.77 -7.73 7.32
C LYS A 227 17.49 -6.99 8.65
N LYS A 228 17.43 -5.66 8.65
CA LYS A 228 17.07 -4.81 9.81
C LYS A 228 16.52 -3.48 9.30
N GLU A 229 15.40 -3.01 9.83
CA GLU A 229 14.96 -1.63 9.69
C GLU A 229 14.46 -1.13 11.06
N THR A 230 14.89 0.08 11.39
CA THR A 230 14.45 0.83 12.57
C THR A 230 13.38 1.84 12.16
N LEU A 231 12.62 2.36 13.12
CA LEU A 231 11.65 3.42 12.85
C LEU A 231 12.32 4.71 12.34
N ILE A 232 13.61 4.90 12.62
CA ILE A 232 14.43 5.99 12.09
C ILE A 232 14.60 5.85 10.57
N ASP A 233 14.88 4.63 10.09
CA ASP A 233 15.02 4.36 8.65
C ASP A 233 13.71 4.62 7.89
N ALA A 234 12.57 4.34 8.54
CA ALA A 234 11.27 4.65 7.98
C ALA A 234 11.07 6.17 7.79
N PHE A 235 11.41 6.98 8.79
CA PHE A 235 11.30 8.44 8.67
C PHE A 235 12.32 9.04 7.72
N ALA A 236 13.56 8.54 7.69
CA ALA A 236 14.56 8.96 6.71
C ALA A 236 14.08 8.73 5.28
N TYR A 237 13.45 7.58 4.99
CA TYR A 237 12.85 7.34 3.69
C TYR A 237 11.66 8.26 3.38
N LEU A 238 10.80 8.51 4.37
CA LEU A 238 9.70 9.45 4.20
C LEU A 238 10.18 10.89 3.95
N GLU A 239 11.30 11.29 4.53
CA GLU A 239 11.94 12.58 4.28
C GLU A 239 12.44 12.70 2.83
N THR A 240 12.94 11.63 2.21
CA THR A 240 13.26 11.66 0.76
C THR A 240 12.01 11.86 -0.08
N LEU A 241 10.89 11.21 0.27
CA LEU A 241 9.61 11.43 -0.42
C LEU A 241 9.08 12.86 -0.23
N GLN A 242 9.33 13.47 0.92
CA GLN A 242 9.01 14.88 1.16
C GLN A 242 9.86 15.80 0.26
N GLN A 243 11.16 15.55 0.16
CA GLN A 243 12.07 16.31 -0.72
C GLN A 243 11.69 16.17 -2.21
N GLU A 244 11.20 15.00 -2.63
CA GLU A 244 10.68 14.76 -3.97
C GLU A 244 9.30 15.41 -4.24
N GLY A 245 8.69 16.07 -3.24
CA GLY A 245 7.37 16.68 -3.37
C GLY A 245 6.20 15.68 -3.39
N ILE A 246 6.46 14.42 -3.03
CA ILE A 246 5.45 13.35 -2.91
C ILE A 246 4.70 13.45 -1.58
N LEU A 247 5.33 13.97 -0.52
CA LEU A 247 4.70 14.18 0.78
C LEU A 247 4.78 15.64 1.20
N SER A 248 3.69 16.20 1.73
CA SER A 248 3.72 17.52 2.35
C SER A 248 4.27 17.48 3.78
N GLY A 249 4.83 18.61 4.23
CA GLY A 249 5.26 18.80 5.61
C GLY A 249 4.12 18.64 6.63
N ALA A 250 2.88 18.95 6.26
CA ALA A 250 1.71 18.76 7.11
C ALA A 250 1.45 17.27 7.41
N VAL A 251 1.50 16.42 6.39
CA VAL A 251 1.34 14.96 6.56
C VAL A 251 2.49 14.37 7.36
N MET A 252 3.74 14.78 7.06
CA MET A 252 4.93 14.35 7.79
C MET A 252 4.87 14.73 9.27
N GLY A 253 4.51 15.99 9.57
CA GLY A 253 4.37 16.48 10.94
C GLY A 253 3.24 15.77 11.70
N ALA A 254 2.11 15.50 11.05
CA ALA A 254 1.02 14.76 11.67
C ALA A 254 1.39 13.31 11.99
N LEU A 255 2.05 12.61 11.05
CA LEU A 255 2.53 11.24 11.29
C LEU A 255 3.55 11.21 12.43
N ARG A 256 4.56 12.10 12.41
CA ARG A 256 5.60 12.18 13.45
C ARG A 256 4.99 12.41 14.83
N ARG A 257 4.10 13.40 14.95
CA ARG A 257 3.41 13.71 16.21
C ARG A 257 2.59 12.53 16.73
N LEU A 258 1.77 11.88 15.90
CA LEU A 258 0.96 10.74 16.32
C LEU A 258 1.84 9.54 16.73
N THR A 259 2.93 9.28 16.00
CA THR A 259 3.93 8.29 16.40
C THR A 259 4.54 8.63 17.76
N ALA A 260 4.93 9.89 17.98
CA ALA A 260 5.50 10.36 19.23
C ALA A 260 4.50 10.33 20.39
N GLN A 261 3.21 10.45 20.14
CA GLN A 261 2.17 10.31 21.16
C GLN A 261 1.82 8.84 21.48
N GLY A 262 2.31 7.90 20.67
CA GLY A 262 2.11 6.46 20.86
C GLY A 262 0.85 5.90 20.23
N GLU A 263 0.19 6.69 19.39
CA GLU A 263 -1.05 6.31 18.69
C GLU A 263 -0.88 5.08 17.80
N PHE A 264 0.35 4.78 17.39
CA PHE A 264 0.65 3.65 16.51
C PHE A 264 1.40 2.51 17.21
N ASP A 265 1.72 2.61 18.50
CA ASP A 265 2.55 1.61 19.20
C ASP A 265 2.02 0.19 18.98
N ALA A 266 0.75 -0.04 19.31
CA ALA A 266 0.14 -1.37 19.18
C ALA A 266 0.08 -1.86 17.73
N ILE A 267 -0.13 -0.96 16.76
CA ILE A 267 -0.17 -1.30 15.34
C ILE A 267 1.22 -1.76 14.86
N LEU A 268 2.27 -1.04 15.27
CA LEU A 268 3.63 -1.35 14.85
C LEU A 268 4.16 -2.60 15.55
N GLU A 269 3.84 -2.81 16.83
CA GLU A 269 4.16 -4.04 17.54
C GLU A 269 3.47 -5.26 16.90
N GLU A 270 2.21 -5.12 16.47
CA GLU A 270 1.50 -6.15 15.71
C GLU A 270 2.17 -6.42 14.35
N ALA A 271 2.58 -5.37 13.62
CA ALA A 271 3.28 -5.51 12.34
C ALA A 271 4.65 -6.21 12.49
N ARG A 272 5.36 -5.94 13.58
CA ARG A 272 6.65 -6.56 13.93
C ARG A 272 6.51 -7.98 14.47
N GLY A 273 5.40 -8.28 15.14
CA GLY A 273 5.20 -9.52 15.88
C GLY A 273 5.89 -9.54 17.25
N CYS A 274 6.36 -8.40 17.74
CA CYS A 274 6.98 -8.27 19.06
C CYS A 274 6.77 -6.87 19.65
N ALA A 275 6.76 -6.79 20.98
CA ALA A 275 6.66 -5.52 21.69
C ALA A 275 7.93 -4.67 21.52
N PHE A 276 7.78 -3.36 21.55
CA PHE A 276 8.89 -2.42 21.64
C PHE A 276 9.58 -2.53 23.00
N THR A 277 10.90 -2.46 22.96
CA THR A 277 11.72 -2.26 24.16
C THR A 277 11.48 -0.87 24.75
N ARG A 278 11.85 -0.69 26.03
CA ARG A 278 11.80 0.63 26.69
C ARG A 278 12.65 1.68 25.95
N GLY A 279 13.78 1.27 25.37
CA GLY A 279 14.65 2.14 24.58
C GLY A 279 13.97 2.64 23.31
N GLU A 280 13.35 1.74 22.55
CA GLU A 280 12.60 2.09 21.33
C GLU A 280 11.43 3.02 21.64
N ARG A 281 10.65 2.75 22.70
CA ARG A 281 9.56 3.64 23.11
C ARG A 281 10.06 5.04 23.46
N ARG A 282 11.15 5.15 24.24
CA ARG A 282 11.74 6.46 24.56
C ARG A 282 12.21 7.20 23.31
N ALA A 283 12.85 6.51 22.37
CA ALA A 283 13.26 7.11 21.09
C ALA A 283 12.06 7.64 20.30
N LEU A 284 10.93 6.92 20.29
CA LEU A 284 9.70 7.38 19.65
C LEU A 284 9.12 8.63 20.33
N ARG A 285 9.10 8.67 21.66
CA ARG A 285 8.63 9.85 22.41
C ARG A 285 9.50 11.09 22.16
N ALA A 286 10.81 10.89 21.99
CA ALA A 286 11.75 11.98 21.70
C ALA A 286 11.57 12.61 20.30
N MET A 287 10.74 12.04 19.42
CA MET A 287 10.50 12.61 18.08
C MET A 287 9.65 13.87 18.05
N GLU A 288 9.01 14.25 19.17
CA GLU A 288 8.24 15.49 19.32
C GLU A 288 9.12 16.67 19.79
N SER A 289 10.35 16.39 20.22
CA SER A 289 11.36 17.37 20.64
C SER A 289 12.23 17.81 19.46
#